data_AF-W1Y873-F1
#
_entry.id   AF-W1Y873-F1
#
_cell.length_a   1.000
_cell.length_b   1.000
_cell.length_c   1.000
_cell.angle_alpha   90.00
_cell.angle_beta   90.00
_cell.angle_gamma   90.00
#
_symmetry.space_group_name_H-M   'P 1'
#
loop_
_entity.id
_entity.type
_entity.pdbx_description
1 polymer ?
#
loop_
_entity_poly.entity_id
_entity_poly.type
_entity_poly.pdbx_seq_one_letter_code
_entity_poly.pdbx_strand_id
1 'polypeptide(L)'
;VVKDKSTIELTCFVDKIVLRGVETNDDMYAAIDLVIDKIVRQIHKHKTRLAKRFKKQEAFHPEALAAPVEEETIEVVKRKRFAVRPMDVEEAILQMNLIGHDFFMFFNAETESMNV
;
A
#
# COMPACT_ATOMS: atom_id res chain seq x y z
N VAL A 1 -32.36 -34.22 30.10
CA VAL A 1 -31.74 -32.89 30.35
C VAL A 1 -30.35 -32.95 29.77
N VAL A 2 -30.11 -32.35 28.60
CA VAL A 2 -28.80 -32.39 27.92
C VAL A 2 -27.91 -31.31 28.54
N LYS A 3 -27.24 -31.70 29.63
CA LYS A 3 -26.05 -31.07 30.23
C LYS A 3 -24.89 -31.93 29.68
N ASP A 4 -23.88 -31.47 28.96
CA ASP A 4 -23.01 -30.32 29.18
C ASP A 4 -22.39 -29.95 27.82
N LYS A 5 -22.85 -28.88 27.17
CA LYS A 5 -22.19 -28.37 25.96
C LYS A 5 -21.72 -26.95 26.21
N SER A 6 -20.43 -26.80 26.49
CA SER A 6 -19.78 -25.52 26.64
C SER A 6 -19.53 -24.92 25.26
N THR A 7 -20.16 -23.77 25.00
CA THR A 7 -19.93 -23.00 23.78
C THR A 7 -19.08 -21.79 24.11
N ILE A 8 -17.94 -21.67 23.45
CA ILE A 8 -16.99 -20.57 23.62
C ILE A 8 -17.01 -19.73 22.34
N GLU A 9 -17.19 -18.43 22.52
CA GLU A 9 -17.11 -17.44 21.47
C GLU A 9 -15.95 -16.48 21.77
N LEU A 10 -15.05 -16.35 20.80
CA LEU A 10 -13.89 -15.48 20.91
C LEU A 10 -13.85 -14.56 19.69
N THR A 11 -13.94 -13.26 19.96
CA THR A 11 -13.85 -12.21 18.95
C THR A 11 -12.64 -11.33 19.26
N CYS A 12 -11.67 -11.29 18.35
CA CYS A 12 -10.50 -10.42 18.44
C CYS A 12 -10.59 -9.33 17.39
N PHE A 13 -10.39 -8.08 17.83
CA PHE A 13 -10.26 -6.93 16.97
C PHE A 13 -8.77 -6.60 16.84
N VAL A 14 -8.20 -6.72 15.64
CA VAL A 14 -6.81 -6.36 15.35
C VAL A 14 -6.81 -5.36 14.20
N ASP A 15 -6.48 -4.10 14.49
CA ASP A 15 -6.55 -2.95 13.59
C ASP A 15 -7.81 -2.91 12.70
N LYS A 16 -7.72 -3.49 11.49
CA LYS A 16 -8.76 -3.49 10.46
C LYS A 16 -9.35 -4.88 10.19
N ILE A 17 -8.99 -5.89 10.97
CA ILE A 17 -9.40 -7.28 10.80
C ILE A 17 -10.14 -7.73 12.06
N VAL A 18 -11.34 -8.26 11.86
CA VAL A 18 -12.12 -8.92 12.91
C VAL A 18 -11.93 -10.42 12.75
N LEU A 19 -11.38 -11.06 13.78
CA LEU A 19 -11.21 -12.51 13.86
C LEU A 19 -12.27 -13.05 14.81
N ARG A 20 -13.06 -14.03 14.37
CA ARG A 20 -14.12 -14.66 15.18
C ARG A 20 -13.97 -16.17 15.12
N GLY A 21 -13.99 -16.79 16.29
CA GLY A 21 -14.00 -18.23 16.48
C GLY A 21 -15.12 -18.63 17.42
N VAL A 22 -15.93 -19.60 17.00
CA VAL A 22 -16.96 -20.23 17.84
C VAL A 22 -16.67 -21.72 17.87
N GLU A 23 -16.64 -22.30 19.06
CA GLU A 23 -16.61 -23.75 19.26
C GLU A 23 -17.61 -24.17 20.32
N THR A 24 -18.16 -25.37 20.13
CA THR A 24 -18.99 -26.04 21.12
C THR A 24 -18.37 -27.39 21.41
N ASN A 25 -18.07 -27.66 22.68
CA ASN A 25 -17.52 -28.95 23.09
C ASN A 25 -18.10 -29.35 24.46
N ASP A 26 -17.89 -30.61 24.82
CA ASP A 26 -18.39 -31.14 26.09
C ASP A 26 -17.45 -30.79 27.28
N ASP A 27 -16.16 -30.53 27.00
CA ASP A 27 -15.17 -30.01 27.96
C ASP A 27 -14.74 -28.57 27.60
N MET A 28 -14.79 -27.68 28.59
CA MET A 28 -14.41 -26.27 28.47
C MET A 28 -12.94 -26.12 28.06
N TYR A 29 -12.02 -26.88 28.64
CA TYR A 29 -10.60 -26.74 28.35
C TYR A 29 -10.29 -27.18 26.92
N ALA A 30 -10.87 -28.31 26.49
CA ALA A 30 -10.78 -28.75 25.10
C ALA A 30 -11.40 -27.74 24.12
N ALA A 31 -12.49 -27.06 24.49
CA ALA A 31 -13.06 -25.99 23.68
C ALA A 31 -12.11 -24.78 23.55
N ILE A 32 -11.39 -24.40 24.62
CA ILE A 32 -10.43 -23.29 24.57
C ILE A 32 -9.30 -23.59 23.57
N ASP A 33 -8.72 -24.78 23.65
CA ASP A 33 -7.62 -25.17 22.76
C ASP A 33 -8.05 -25.16 21.28
N LEU A 34 -9.25 -25.68 20.98
CA LEU A 34 -9.81 -25.67 19.63
C LEU A 34 -10.09 -24.25 19.10
N VAL A 35 -10.59 -23.35 19.95
CA VAL A 35 -10.81 -21.95 19.57
C VAL A 35 -9.48 -21.25 19.29
N ILE A 36 -8.46 -21.48 20.11
CA ILE A 36 -7.12 -20.92 19.90
C ILE A 36 -6.57 -21.39 18.54
N ASP A 37 -6.67 -22.68 18.24
CA ASP A 37 -6.24 -23.25 16.94
C ASP A 37 -6.98 -22.61 15.76
N LYS A 38 -8.30 -22.38 15.87
CA LYS A 38 -9.08 -21.67 14.85
C LYS A 38 -8.55 -20.25 14.62
N ILE A 39 -8.25 -19.50 15.67
CA ILE A 39 -7.73 -18.13 15.57
C ILE A 39 -6.32 -18.11 14.98
N VAL A 40 -5.43 -19.01 15.42
CA VAL A 40 -4.06 -19.13 14.89
C VAL A 40 -4.08 -19.45 13.38
N ARG A 41 -4.97 -20.35 12.95
CA ARG A 41 -5.17 -20.63 11.52
C ARG A 41 -5.66 -19.41 10.75
N GLN A 42 -6.59 -18.64 11.31
CA GLN A 42 -7.03 -17.38 10.69
C GLN A 42 -5.86 -16.39 10.57
N ILE A 43 -5.04 -16.22 11.61
CA ILE A 43 -3.85 -15.35 11.57
C ILE A 43 -2.89 -15.78 10.45
N HIS A 44 -2.56 -17.07 10.35
CA HIS A 44 -1.68 -17.57 9.28
C HIS A 44 -2.28 -17.38 7.88
N LYS A 45 -3.58 -17.60 7.70
CA LYS A 45 -4.27 -17.36 6.43
C LYS A 45 -4.26 -15.87 6.05
N HIS A 46 -4.43 -14.99 7.03
CA HIS A 46 -4.37 -13.55 6.81
C HIS A 46 -2.94 -13.08 6.51
N LYS A 47 -1.93 -13.57 7.24
CA LYS A 47 -0.51 -13.28 7.00
C LYS A 47 -0.08 -13.72 5.60
N THR A 48 -0.43 -14.93 5.18
CA THR A 48 -0.11 -15.44 3.84
C THR A 48 -0.89 -14.70 2.73
N ARG A 49 -2.14 -14.30 2.98
CA ARG A 49 -2.91 -13.48 2.04
C ARG A 49 -2.31 -12.09 1.86
N LEU A 50 -1.85 -11.46 2.94
CA LEU A 50 -1.13 -10.18 2.90
C LEU A 50 0.19 -10.35 2.13
N ALA A 51 1.02 -11.34 2.47
CA ALA A 51 2.27 -11.61 1.77
C ALA A 51 2.08 -11.87 0.27
N LYS A 52 1.00 -12.56 -0.13
CA LYS A 52 0.65 -12.75 -1.55
C LYS A 52 0.22 -11.45 -2.24
N ARG A 53 -0.47 -10.55 -1.54
CA ARG A 53 -0.84 -9.23 -2.10
C ARG A 53 0.40 -8.36 -2.31
N PHE A 54 1.30 -8.33 -1.33
CA PHE A 54 2.58 -7.62 -1.45
C PHE A 54 3.45 -8.21 -2.56
N LYS A 55 3.64 -9.54 -2.60
CA LYS A 55 4.38 -10.20 -3.69
C LYS A 55 3.75 -10.01 -5.07
N LYS A 56 2.41 -9.93 -5.18
CA LYS A 56 1.75 -9.68 -6.47
C LYS A 56 1.95 -8.24 -6.93
N GLN A 57 2.00 -7.28 -6.00
CA GLN A 57 2.38 -5.89 -6.29
C GLN A 57 3.84 -5.80 -6.75
N GLU A 58 4.75 -6.54 -6.13
CA GLU A 58 6.16 -6.64 -6.57
C GLU A 58 6.28 -7.39 -7.92
N ALA A 59 5.47 -8.42 -8.16
CA ALA A 59 5.47 -9.20 -9.40
C ALA A 59 4.90 -8.46 -10.63
N PHE A 60 4.33 -7.25 -10.46
CA PHE A 60 4.01 -6.38 -11.59
C PHE A 60 5.27 -5.71 -12.20
N HIS A 61 6.46 -5.90 -11.63
CA HIS A 61 7.75 -5.59 -12.24
C HIS A 61 8.63 -6.86 -12.39
N PRO A 62 8.39 -7.69 -13.41
CA PRO A 62 9.14 -8.93 -13.63
C PRO A 62 10.46 -8.69 -14.37
N GLU A 63 11.20 -7.63 -14.02
CA GLU A 63 12.51 -7.32 -14.63
C GLU A 63 13.60 -7.09 -13.57
N ALA A 64 13.27 -7.09 -12.27
CA ALA A 64 14.17 -6.65 -11.20
C ALA A 64 14.76 -7.76 -10.30
N LEU A 65 14.61 -9.05 -10.63
CA LEU A 65 15.00 -10.16 -9.72
C LEU A 65 16.22 -10.98 -10.16
N ALA A 66 17.00 -10.51 -11.13
CA ALA A 66 18.19 -11.23 -11.62
C ALA A 66 19.46 -10.36 -11.78
N ALA A 67 19.66 -9.34 -10.93
CA ALA A 67 20.95 -8.64 -10.85
C ALA A 67 21.35 -8.41 -9.37
N PRO A 68 22.64 -8.58 -9.02
CA PRO A 68 23.14 -8.32 -7.67
C PRO A 68 23.09 -6.81 -7.39
N VAL A 69 23.08 -6.47 -6.10
CA VAL A 69 23.05 -5.11 -5.54
C VAL A 69 24.01 -4.17 -6.28
N GLU A 70 23.49 -3.36 -7.19
CA GLU A 70 24.16 -2.18 -7.73
C GLU A 70 23.40 -0.96 -7.20
N GLU A 71 24.16 0.03 -6.74
CA GLU A 71 23.67 1.33 -6.26
C GLU A 71 22.51 1.81 -7.12
N GLU A 72 21.35 2.11 -6.51
CA GLU A 72 20.18 2.64 -7.20
C GLU A 72 20.58 3.95 -7.92
N THR A 73 21.01 3.81 -9.17
CA THR A 73 21.19 4.95 -10.05
C THR A 73 19.80 5.54 -10.24
N ILE A 74 19.64 6.78 -9.81
CA ILE A 74 18.39 7.53 -9.93
C ILE A 74 18.10 7.67 -11.43
N GLU A 75 17.29 6.76 -11.98
CA GLU A 75 16.92 6.80 -13.38
C GLU A 75 15.99 7.99 -13.62
N VAL A 76 16.38 8.89 -14.53
CA VAL A 76 15.57 10.05 -14.90
C VAL A 76 14.35 9.56 -15.70
N VAL A 77 13.23 9.39 -15.01
CA VAL A 77 11.98 8.80 -15.52
C VAL A 77 11.41 9.55 -16.73
N LYS A 78 11.63 10.87 -16.84
CA LYS A 78 11.07 11.67 -17.93
C LYS A 78 11.87 12.94 -18.19
N ARG A 79 12.41 13.08 -19.41
CA ARG A 79 13.05 14.31 -19.89
C ARG A 79 12.07 15.11 -20.73
N LYS A 80 11.51 16.20 -20.19
CA LYS A 80 10.70 17.15 -20.97
C LYS A 80 11.61 18.25 -21.53
N ARG A 81 11.66 18.39 -22.85
CA ARG A 81 12.34 19.51 -23.54
C ARG A 81 11.28 20.53 -23.93
N PHE A 82 11.39 21.74 -23.41
CA PHE A 82 10.53 22.87 -23.78
C PHE A 82 11.39 23.98 -24.37
N ALA A 83 10.90 24.64 -25.42
CA ALA A 83 11.46 25.88 -25.89
C ALA A 83 11.09 26.98 -24.89
N VAL A 84 12.06 27.43 -24.11
CA VAL A 84 11.86 28.44 -23.09
C VAL A 84 11.76 29.79 -23.77
N ARG A 85 10.58 30.43 -23.70
CA ARG A 85 10.39 31.83 -24.08
C ARG A 85 10.25 32.66 -22.80
N PRO A 86 10.79 33.90 -22.76
CA PRO A 86 10.51 34.82 -21.66
C PRO A 86 9.01 35.07 -21.56
N MET A 87 8.45 34.88 -20.36
CA MET A 87 7.04 35.13 -20.06
C MET A 87 6.88 35.64 -18.63
N ASP A 88 5.75 36.28 -18.36
CA ASP A 88 5.41 36.75 -17.01
C ASP A 88 4.82 35.62 -16.15
N VAL A 89 4.80 35.81 -14.83
CA VAL A 89 4.30 34.83 -13.85
C VAL A 89 2.83 34.48 -14.11
N GLU A 90 2.00 35.48 -14.44
CA GLU A 90 0.58 35.24 -14.73
C GLU A 90 0.38 34.41 -16.01
N GLU A 91 1.21 34.65 -17.03
CA GLU A 91 1.19 33.89 -18.28
C GLU A 91 1.65 32.43 -18.05
N ALA A 92 2.65 32.23 -17.19
CA ALA A 92 3.11 30.90 -16.80
C ALA A 92 2.01 30.10 -16.05
N ILE A 93 1.26 30.75 -15.15
CA ILE A 93 0.14 30.12 -14.43
C ILE A 93 -0.96 29.68 -15.41
N LEU A 94 -1.27 30.53 -16.40
CA LEU A 94 -2.26 30.20 -17.43
C LEU A 94 -1.83 28.97 -18.25
N GLN A 95 -0.56 28.92 -18.68
CA GLN A 95 -0.03 27.77 -19.43
C GLN A 95 0.03 26.50 -18.57
N MET A 96 0.38 26.60 -17.29
CA MET A 96 0.35 25.50 -16.34
C MET A 96 -1.06 24.88 -16.24
N ASN A 97 -2.08 25.72 -16.11
CA ASN A 97 -3.48 25.29 -16.00
C ASN A 97 -4.01 24.66 -17.29
N LEU A 98 -3.62 25.18 -18.46
CA LEU A 98 -4.03 24.64 -19.76
C LEU A 98 -3.47 23.24 -20.03
N ILE A 99 -2.24 22.97 -19.57
CA ILE A 99 -1.57 21.68 -19.75
C ILE A 99 -1.94 20.71 -18.60
N GLY A 100 -2.41 21.23 -17.47
CA GLY A 100 -2.76 20.43 -16.29
C GLY A 100 -1.53 19.80 -15.64
N HIS A 101 -0.44 20.57 -15.51
CA HIS A 101 0.77 20.14 -14.81
C HIS A 101 0.87 20.78 -13.43
N ASP A 102 1.41 20.04 -12.46
CA ASP A 102 1.60 20.52 -11.08
C ASP A 102 2.77 21.51 -10.93
N PHE A 103 3.67 21.56 -11.92
CA PHE A 103 4.82 22.46 -11.97
C PHE A 103 5.09 22.89 -13.41
N PHE A 104 5.50 24.14 -13.61
CA PHE A 104 5.76 24.69 -14.94
C PHE A 104 7.03 25.54 -14.93
N MET A 105 8.06 25.05 -15.62
CA MET A 105 9.34 25.74 -15.70
C MET A 105 9.32 26.80 -16.78
N PHE A 106 9.52 28.06 -16.40
CA PHE A 106 9.53 29.20 -17.32
C PHE A 106 10.73 30.13 -17.05
N PHE A 107 11.04 30.97 -18.03
CA PHE A 107 12.02 32.04 -17.87
C PHE A 107 11.26 33.32 -17.58
N ASN A 108 11.48 33.88 -16.39
CA ASN A 108 10.83 35.11 -15.98
C ASN A 108 11.48 36.29 -16.71
N ALA A 109 10.66 37.09 -17.40
CA ALA A 109 11.12 38.27 -18.13
C ALA A 109 11.60 39.42 -17.21
N GLU A 110 11.12 39.50 -15.97
CA GLU A 110 11.49 40.56 -15.02
C GLU A 110 12.78 40.25 -14.27
N THR A 111 12.97 38.98 -13.87
CA THR A 111 14.11 38.56 -13.05
C THR A 111 15.23 37.93 -13.87
N GLU A 112 15.05 37.78 -15.18
CA GLU A 112 15.96 37.12 -16.12
C GLU A 112 16.44 35.73 -15.62
N SER A 113 15.60 35.05 -14.84
CA SER A 113 15.93 33.81 -14.14
C SER A 113 14.93 32.70 -14.45
N MET A 114 15.38 31.46 -14.25
CA MET A 114 14.58 30.26 -14.49
C MET A 114 13.82 29.90 -13.22
N ASN A 115 12.49 29.91 -13.31
CA ASN A 115 11.58 29.65 -12.20
C ASN A 115 10.73 28.40 -12.50
N VAL A 116 10.25 27.72 -11.46
CA VAL A 116 9.40 26.52 -11.51
C VAL A 116 8.14 26.73 -10.69
#